data_AF-A0A746A6B4-F1
#
_entry.id   AF-A0A746A6B4-F1
#
_cell.length_a   1.000
_cell.length_b   1.000
_cell.length_c   1.000
_cell.angle_alpha   90.00
_cell.angle_beta   90.00
_cell.angle_gamma   90.00
#
_symmetry.space_group_name_H-M   'P 1'
#
loop_
_entity.id
_entity.type
_entity.pdbx_description
1 polymer ?
#
loop_
_entity_poly.entity_id
_entity_poly.type
_entity_poly.pdbx_seq_one_letter_code
_entity_poly.pdbx_strand_id
1 'polypeptide(L)'
;MTKEIVTFKGFNKDLKCRGFQFAIGETFHHDGKVEACGSGFHACECPFDVFSYYPPAESRYAETISFGITDSEEGGDTKIASSSITIKDELTLPQFIQRGIEWIWSKIDKSLEQQIMCGSWSAATNTGYQSAATNTGNQSAATNTGNRSAATNTGYQSAATNTGDRSAATNTGDCSAAEVSGSQSVAASLGIEGKARASEGGAIVLCYRDEDGELIHIRASKVGENGIMPNTWYQLDKDGEFVECE
;
A
#
# COMPACT_ATOMS: atom_id res chain seq x y z
N MET A 1 4.58 34.25 15.79
CA MET A 1 5.26 33.19 15.02
C MET A 1 4.26 32.64 14.02
N THR A 2 4.63 32.55 12.75
CA THR A 2 3.82 31.86 11.74
C THR A 2 3.80 30.37 12.06
N LYS A 3 2.65 29.72 11.92
CA LYS A 3 2.48 28.29 12.18
C LYS A 3 3.35 27.49 11.20
N GLU A 4 4.20 26.62 11.72
CA GLU A 4 4.95 25.64 10.94
C GLU A 4 4.18 24.31 10.94
N ILE A 5 4.10 23.68 9.78
CA ILE A 5 3.38 22.42 9.57
C ILE A 5 4.34 21.42 8.94
N VAL A 6 4.57 20.30 9.61
CA VAL A 6 5.30 19.18 9.01
C VAL A 6 4.43 18.61 7.90
N THR A 7 4.99 18.57 6.70
CA THR A 7 4.32 18.13 5.48
C THR A 7 5.25 17.26 4.64
N PHE A 8 4.69 16.60 3.64
CA PHE A 8 5.38 15.65 2.78
C PHE A 8 5.13 16.02 1.33
N LYS A 9 6.18 15.89 0.52
CA LYS A 9 6.13 16.32 -0.87
C LYS A 9 6.77 15.30 -1.80
N GLY A 10 6.11 15.08 -2.93
CA GLY A 10 6.64 14.36 -4.07
C GLY A 10 7.19 15.32 -5.13
N PHE A 11 8.15 14.83 -5.90
CA PHE A 11 8.77 15.50 -7.03
C PHE A 11 9.00 14.51 -8.17
N ASN A 12 9.23 15.03 -9.38
CA ASN A 12 9.82 14.20 -10.43
C ASN A 12 11.30 13.86 -10.11
N LYS A 13 11.94 13.05 -10.96
CA LYS A 13 13.33 12.59 -10.79
C LYS A 13 14.35 13.75 -10.65
N ASP A 14 14.04 14.91 -11.21
CA ASP A 14 14.89 16.11 -11.19
C ASP A 14 14.60 17.06 -10.01
N LEU A 15 13.81 16.66 -9.01
CA LEU A 15 13.34 17.52 -7.91
C LEU A 15 12.53 18.74 -8.38
N LYS A 16 11.72 18.58 -9.43
CA LYS A 16 10.82 19.62 -9.94
C LYS A 16 9.36 19.32 -9.60
N CYS A 17 8.60 20.39 -9.41
CA CYS A 17 7.14 20.38 -9.32
C CYS A 17 6.59 21.57 -10.12
N ARG A 18 5.71 21.31 -11.10
CA ARG A 18 5.14 22.33 -12.03
C ARG A 18 6.20 23.28 -12.64
N GLY A 19 7.39 22.76 -12.93
CA GLY A 19 8.49 23.53 -13.54
C GLY A 19 9.37 24.30 -12.55
N PHE A 20 8.97 24.43 -11.28
CA PHE A 20 9.82 25.00 -10.24
C PHE A 20 10.86 23.98 -9.76
N GLN A 21 12.12 24.40 -9.63
CA GLN A 21 13.23 23.58 -9.17
C GLN A 21 13.38 23.69 -7.66
N PHE A 22 13.41 22.55 -6.98
CA PHE A 22 13.70 22.47 -5.55
C PHE A 22 15.09 21.87 -5.30
N ALA A 23 15.59 22.08 -4.10
CA ALA A 23 16.80 21.46 -3.57
C ALA A 23 16.58 21.01 -2.13
N ILE A 24 17.17 19.87 -1.75
CA ILE A 24 17.13 19.35 -0.38
C ILE A 24 17.95 20.26 0.53
N GLY A 25 17.46 20.53 1.73
CA GLY A 25 18.04 21.46 2.71
C GLY A 25 17.67 22.93 2.51
N GLU A 26 17.01 23.29 1.39
CA GLU A 26 16.72 24.68 1.07
C GLU A 26 15.30 25.11 1.46
N THR A 27 15.14 26.43 1.63
CA THR A 27 13.86 27.09 1.89
C THR A 27 13.48 27.96 0.70
N PHE A 28 12.23 27.82 0.27
CA PHE A 28 11.68 28.53 -0.88
C PHE A 28 10.52 29.42 -0.45
N HIS A 29 10.36 30.54 -1.15
CA HIS A 29 9.31 31.52 -0.93
C HIS A 29 8.55 31.79 -2.25
N HIS A 30 7.24 31.86 -2.15
CA HIS A 30 6.32 32.15 -3.24
C HIS A 30 5.74 33.54 -3.06
N ASP A 31 5.86 34.36 -4.10
CA ASP A 31 5.27 35.69 -4.15
C ASP A 31 3.85 35.64 -4.72
N GLY A 32 2.91 36.29 -4.04
CA GLY A 32 1.53 36.44 -4.50
C GLY A 32 0.52 35.60 -3.72
N LYS A 33 -0.67 35.41 -4.30
CA LYS A 33 -1.77 34.69 -3.66
C LYS A 33 -1.39 33.22 -3.47
N VAL A 34 -1.70 32.67 -2.29
CA VAL A 34 -1.66 31.23 -2.00
C VAL A 34 -3.09 30.72 -2.07
N GLU A 35 -3.31 29.68 -2.86
CA GLU A 35 -4.63 29.09 -3.10
C GLU A 35 -4.46 27.59 -3.32
N ALA A 36 -5.18 26.79 -2.53
CA ALA A 36 -5.14 25.34 -2.66
C ALA A 36 -5.49 24.94 -4.11
N CYS A 37 -4.71 24.02 -4.67
CA CYS A 37 -4.75 23.58 -6.08
C CYS A 37 -4.32 24.64 -7.12
N GLY A 38 -4.41 25.94 -6.81
CA GLY A 38 -4.09 27.07 -7.67
C GLY A 38 -2.62 27.47 -7.65
N SER A 39 -2.13 27.99 -6.52
CA SER A 39 -0.85 28.68 -6.41
C SER A 39 -0.19 28.54 -5.03
N GLY A 40 1.14 28.72 -5.00
CA GLY A 40 1.97 28.43 -3.82
C GLY A 40 2.61 27.03 -3.89
N PHE A 41 3.29 26.67 -2.80
CA PHE A 41 3.96 25.38 -2.68
C PHE A 41 3.01 24.33 -2.10
N HIS A 42 2.75 23.29 -2.89
CA HIS A 42 1.86 22.21 -2.49
C HIS A 42 2.61 21.07 -1.80
N ALA A 43 2.10 20.61 -0.67
CA ALA A 43 2.55 19.45 0.10
C ALA A 43 1.34 18.83 0.84
N CYS A 44 1.49 17.64 1.43
CA CYS A 44 0.41 16.97 2.18
C CYS A 44 0.82 16.75 3.63
N GLU A 45 -0.10 16.85 4.60
CA GLU A 45 0.20 16.48 5.98
C GLU A 45 0.35 14.96 6.15
N CYS A 46 -0.49 14.18 5.44
CA CYS A 46 -0.38 12.72 5.36
C CYS A 46 0.55 12.35 4.19
N PRO A 47 1.63 11.58 4.42
CA PRO A 47 2.50 11.07 3.36
C PRO A 47 1.75 10.33 2.25
N PHE A 48 0.75 9.52 2.59
CA PHE A 48 0.08 8.65 1.60
C PHE A 48 -0.77 9.42 0.59
N ASP A 49 -1.26 10.61 0.94
CA ASP A 49 -1.99 11.46 -0.01
C ASP A 49 -1.08 11.96 -1.14
N VAL A 50 0.24 12.02 -0.92
CA VAL A 50 1.21 12.39 -1.96
C VAL A 50 1.18 11.41 -3.13
N PHE A 51 0.85 10.13 -2.90
CA PHE A 51 0.79 9.12 -3.96
C PHE A 51 -0.32 9.35 -4.98
N SER A 52 -1.36 10.13 -4.64
CA SER A 52 -2.39 10.57 -5.58
C SER A 52 -1.85 11.51 -6.66
N TYR A 53 -0.71 12.16 -6.40
CA TYR A 53 -0.10 13.16 -7.28
C TYR A 53 1.25 12.71 -7.86
N TYR A 54 1.98 11.88 -7.11
CA TYR A 54 3.34 11.45 -7.44
C TYR A 54 3.46 9.93 -7.26
N PRO A 55 3.46 9.13 -8.35
CA PRO A 55 3.50 7.69 -8.26
C PRO A 55 4.87 7.17 -7.75
N PRO A 56 4.89 6.17 -6.84
CA PRO A 56 6.12 5.63 -6.21
C PRO A 56 7.23 5.18 -7.15
N ALA A 57 6.86 4.69 -8.34
CA ALA A 57 7.83 4.13 -9.30
C ALA A 57 8.66 5.21 -10.03
N GLU A 58 8.18 6.45 -10.07
CA GLU A 58 8.77 7.50 -10.91
C GLU A 58 9.12 8.79 -10.15
N SER A 59 8.85 8.81 -8.84
CA SER A 59 8.91 10.03 -8.04
C SER A 59 9.95 9.95 -6.94
N ARG A 60 10.39 11.13 -6.49
CA ARG A 60 11.23 11.32 -5.30
C ARG A 60 10.40 11.96 -4.20
N TYR A 61 10.73 11.71 -2.94
CA TYR A 61 9.92 12.14 -1.80
C TYR A 61 10.75 12.83 -0.74
N ALA A 62 10.18 13.83 -0.06
CA ALA A 62 10.84 14.53 1.03
C ALA A 62 9.91 14.82 2.21
N GLU A 63 10.49 14.89 3.40
CA GLU A 63 9.91 15.60 4.54
C GLU A 63 10.13 17.09 4.34
N THR A 64 9.11 17.89 4.64
CA THR A 64 9.12 19.33 4.42
C THR A 64 8.47 20.06 5.60
N ILE A 65 8.81 21.34 5.76
CA ILE A 65 8.10 22.25 6.67
C ILE A 65 7.41 23.30 5.83
N SER A 66 6.08 23.33 5.86
CA SER A 66 5.26 24.34 5.21
C SER A 66 4.88 25.42 6.21
N PHE A 67 5.03 26.69 5.83
CA PHE A 67 4.80 27.83 6.73
C PHE A 67 4.47 29.12 5.97
N GLY A 68 4.12 30.17 6.72
CA GLY A 68 3.67 31.45 6.18
C GLY A 68 2.15 31.47 5.96
N ILE A 69 1.70 31.98 4.82
CA ILE A 69 0.29 31.92 4.43
C ILE A 69 0.00 30.50 3.93
N THR A 70 -1.06 29.89 4.44
CA THR A 70 -1.47 28.53 4.06
C THR A 70 -2.93 28.50 3.64
N ASP A 71 -3.26 27.64 2.68
CA ASP A 71 -4.62 27.35 2.24
C ASP A 71 -4.83 25.85 2.03
N SER A 72 -6.06 25.35 2.23
CA SER A 72 -6.41 23.94 2.14
C SER A 72 -7.87 23.76 1.71
N GLU A 73 -8.17 22.72 0.93
CA GLU A 73 -9.56 22.43 0.52
C GLU A 73 -10.33 21.70 1.62
N GLU A 74 -11.56 22.16 1.89
CA GLU A 74 -12.45 21.50 2.85
C GLU A 74 -13.08 20.24 2.23
N GLY A 75 -12.98 19.10 2.93
CA GLY A 75 -13.49 17.81 2.44
C GLY A 75 -12.59 17.12 1.40
N GLY A 76 -11.42 17.68 1.10
CA GLY A 76 -10.38 17.08 0.27
C GLY A 76 -9.44 16.15 1.06
N ASP A 77 -8.33 15.78 0.43
CA ASP A 77 -7.21 15.11 1.10
C ASP A 77 -6.40 16.09 1.97
N THR A 78 -5.33 15.64 2.61
CA THR A 78 -4.53 16.48 3.52
C THR A 78 -3.59 17.46 2.80
N LYS A 79 -3.83 17.73 1.52
CA LYS A 79 -3.03 18.65 0.71
C LYS A 79 -3.25 20.09 1.14
N ILE A 80 -2.14 20.80 1.32
CA ILE A 80 -2.12 22.23 1.59
C ILE A 80 -1.28 22.96 0.54
N ALA A 81 -1.55 24.24 0.34
CA ALA A 81 -0.68 25.19 -0.33
C ALA A 81 -0.08 26.14 0.71
N SER A 82 1.21 26.47 0.57
CA SER A 82 1.94 27.38 1.46
C SER A 82 2.71 28.45 0.69
N SER A 83 2.91 29.63 1.31
CA SER A 83 3.79 30.67 0.76
C SER A 83 5.26 30.34 0.92
N SER A 84 5.61 29.51 1.91
CA SER A 84 6.99 29.12 2.17
C SER A 84 7.09 27.64 2.48
N ILE A 85 8.13 26.99 1.96
CA ILE A 85 8.40 25.58 2.22
C ILE A 85 9.90 25.34 2.38
N THR A 86 10.28 24.62 3.41
CA THR A 86 11.63 24.07 3.57
C THR A 86 11.61 22.61 3.19
N ILE A 87 12.48 22.20 2.26
CA ILE A 87 12.66 20.79 1.90
C ILE A 87 13.74 20.23 2.82
N LYS A 88 13.38 19.46 3.84
CA LYS A 88 14.35 19.06 4.87
C LYS A 88 15.30 17.99 4.35
N ASP A 89 14.75 16.81 4.13
CA ASP A 89 15.50 15.60 3.83
C ASP A 89 14.74 14.78 2.79
N GLU A 90 15.49 14.18 1.87
CA GLU A 90 14.94 13.18 0.97
C GLU A 90 14.71 11.87 1.71
N LEU A 91 13.56 11.25 1.45
CA LEU A 91 13.15 10.00 2.06
C LEU A 91 13.16 8.90 1.00
N THR A 92 13.77 7.76 1.35
CA THR A 92 13.55 6.52 0.59
C THR A 92 12.07 6.10 0.70
N LEU A 93 11.57 5.31 -0.25
CA LEU A 93 10.19 4.84 -0.22
C LEU A 93 9.84 4.10 1.10
N PRO A 94 10.68 3.21 1.66
CA PRO A 94 10.43 2.61 2.98
C PRO A 94 10.33 3.64 4.11
N GLN A 95 11.23 4.62 4.15
CA GLN A 95 11.16 5.69 5.16
C GLN A 95 9.89 6.52 4.99
N PHE A 96 9.51 6.84 3.77
CA PHE A 96 8.28 7.59 3.47
C PHE A 96 7.02 6.84 3.91
N ILE A 97 6.98 5.52 3.67
CA ILE A 97 5.90 4.65 4.14
C ILE A 97 5.84 4.62 5.67
N GLN A 98 6.99 4.51 6.34
CA GLN A 98 7.09 4.55 7.79
C GLN A 98 6.49 5.85 8.38
N ARG A 99 6.72 7.00 7.73
CA ARG A 99 6.10 8.28 8.15
C ARG A 99 4.59 8.28 7.96
N GLY A 100 4.07 7.61 6.92
CA GLY A 100 2.63 7.48 6.71
C GLY A 100 1.98 6.66 7.83
N ILE A 101 2.63 5.57 8.23
CA ILE A 101 2.22 4.74 9.37
C ILE A 101 2.22 5.56 10.67
N GLU A 102 3.30 6.29 10.96
CA GLU A 102 3.40 7.15 12.15
C GLU A 102 2.31 8.23 12.20
N TRP A 103 2.02 8.86 11.06
CA TRP A 103 0.95 9.85 10.95
C TRP A 103 -0.41 9.22 11.29
N ILE A 104 -0.73 8.04 10.72
CA ILE A 104 -1.98 7.32 11.03
C ILE A 104 -2.06 7.03 12.53
N TRP A 105 -0.99 6.47 13.12
CA TRP A 105 -0.92 6.19 14.57
C TRP A 105 -1.13 7.44 15.44
N SER A 106 -0.74 8.62 14.96
CA SER A 106 -0.97 9.89 15.66
C SER A 106 -2.44 10.33 15.68
N LYS A 107 -3.24 9.86 14.70
CA LYS A 107 -4.67 10.19 14.58
C LYS A 107 -5.59 9.21 15.30
N ILE A 108 -5.10 8.04 15.68
CA ILE A 108 -5.90 7.05 16.40
C ILE A 108 -6.19 7.57 17.81
N ASP A 109 -7.46 7.58 18.20
CA ASP A 109 -7.87 7.86 19.57
C ASP A 109 -7.39 6.72 20.49
N LYS A 110 -6.41 7.05 21.34
CA LYS A 110 -5.80 6.11 22.30
C LYS A 110 -6.60 5.95 23.59
N SER A 111 -7.70 6.70 23.74
CA SER A 111 -8.60 6.61 24.89
C SER A 111 -9.72 5.59 24.69
N LEU A 112 -10.03 5.25 23.44
CA LEU A 112 -10.87 4.10 23.11
C LEU A 112 -10.10 2.82 23.39
N GLU A 113 -10.79 1.78 23.88
CA GLU A 113 -10.20 0.45 24.05
C GLU A 113 -9.82 -0.10 22.68
N GLN A 114 -8.56 0.11 22.31
CA GLN A 114 -7.99 -0.44 21.10
C GLN A 114 -7.76 -1.93 21.34
N GLN A 115 -8.57 -2.78 20.72
CA GLN A 115 -8.26 -4.20 20.63
C GLN A 115 -7.07 -4.39 19.69
N ILE A 116 -5.87 -4.28 20.25
CA ILE A 116 -4.66 -4.78 19.61
C ILE A 116 -4.76 -6.31 19.67
N MET A 117 -5.29 -6.92 18.61
CA MET A 117 -5.35 -8.38 18.45
C MET A 117 -3.97 -8.91 18.06
N CYS A 118 -3.04 -8.92 19.01
CA CYS A 118 -1.73 -9.55 18.87
C CYS A 118 -1.81 -11.03 19.24
N GLY A 119 -1.19 -11.90 18.45
CA GLY A 119 -1.07 -13.34 18.74
C GLY A 119 -1.69 -14.23 17.65
N SER A 120 -1.75 -15.54 17.90
CA SER A 120 -2.40 -16.49 17.00
C SER A 120 -3.91 -16.27 16.93
N TRP A 121 -4.54 -16.59 15.80
CA TRP A 121 -5.99 -16.48 15.56
C TRP A 121 -6.55 -15.05 15.45
N SER A 122 -5.74 -14.07 15.04
CA SER A 122 -6.20 -12.69 14.79
C SER A 122 -6.93 -12.56 13.45
N ALA A 123 -7.81 -11.57 13.31
CA ALA A 123 -8.46 -11.24 12.04
C ALA A 123 -8.48 -9.73 11.79
N ALA A 124 -8.12 -9.28 10.58
CA ALA A 124 -8.30 -7.91 10.12
C ALA A 124 -9.35 -7.89 9.01
N THR A 125 -10.41 -7.10 9.15
CA THR A 125 -11.47 -6.95 8.14
C THR A 125 -11.64 -5.48 7.79
N ASN A 126 -11.62 -5.14 6.49
CA ASN A 126 -11.88 -3.79 6.02
C ASN A 126 -12.92 -3.76 4.89
N THR A 127 -13.66 -2.65 4.80
CA THR A 127 -14.66 -2.38 3.76
C THR A 127 -14.42 -0.96 3.22
N GLY A 128 -14.47 -0.76 1.90
CA GLY A 128 -14.35 0.58 1.29
C GLY A 128 -13.44 0.63 0.05
N TYR A 129 -13.73 1.57 -0.85
CA TYR A 129 -12.96 1.80 -2.09
C TYR A 129 -11.54 2.26 -1.78
N GLN A 130 -10.52 1.69 -2.45
CA GLN A 130 -9.10 2.01 -2.21
C GLN A 130 -8.62 1.82 -0.76
N SER A 131 -9.10 0.76 -0.10
CA SER A 131 -8.73 0.42 1.27
C SER A 131 -7.68 -0.69 1.36
N ALA A 132 -7.05 -0.86 2.53
CA ALA A 132 -6.13 -1.96 2.81
C ALA A 132 -6.50 -2.68 4.12
N ALA A 133 -6.42 -4.00 4.14
CA ALA A 133 -6.48 -4.82 5.35
C ALA A 133 -5.14 -5.56 5.50
N THR A 134 -4.44 -5.35 6.61
CA THR A 134 -3.16 -6.00 6.89
C THR A 134 -3.25 -6.74 8.21
N ASN A 135 -2.85 -8.01 8.23
CA ASN A 135 -2.74 -8.80 9.45
C ASN A 135 -1.39 -9.52 9.52
N THR A 136 -0.93 -9.78 10.74
CA THR A 136 0.29 -10.54 11.03
C THR A 136 0.02 -11.45 12.23
N GLY A 137 0.07 -12.77 12.04
CA GLY A 137 -0.17 -13.74 13.11
C GLY A 137 -0.38 -15.17 12.58
N ASN A 138 -0.05 -16.19 13.39
CA ASN A 138 -0.32 -17.58 13.03
C ASN A 138 -1.82 -17.89 13.09
N GLN A 139 -2.34 -18.68 12.16
CA GLN A 139 -3.76 -19.04 12.07
C GLN A 139 -4.68 -17.81 11.94
N SER A 140 -4.20 -16.77 11.27
CA SER A 140 -4.87 -15.47 11.17
C SER A 140 -5.54 -15.25 9.81
N ALA A 141 -6.40 -14.24 9.71
CA ALA A 141 -7.06 -13.85 8.45
C ALA A 141 -6.95 -12.34 8.16
N ALA A 142 -6.74 -11.96 6.90
CA ALA A 142 -6.93 -10.58 6.42
C ALA A 142 -7.96 -10.56 5.30
N THR A 143 -9.06 -9.84 5.49
CA THR A 143 -10.18 -9.79 4.54
C THR A 143 -10.47 -8.35 4.12
N ASN A 144 -10.57 -8.11 2.82
CA ASN A 144 -11.04 -6.85 2.26
C ASN A 144 -12.14 -7.07 1.22
N THR A 145 -13.12 -6.16 1.15
CA THR A 145 -14.25 -6.26 0.23
C THR A 145 -14.36 -5.10 -0.77
N GLY A 146 -13.47 -4.12 -0.68
CA GLY A 146 -13.50 -2.92 -1.52
C GLY A 146 -12.93 -3.10 -2.93
N ASN A 147 -13.41 -2.30 -3.91
CA ASN A 147 -12.78 -2.23 -5.23
C ASN A 147 -11.45 -1.45 -5.17
N ARG A 148 -10.47 -1.86 -6.00
CA ARG A 148 -9.10 -1.31 -6.02
C ARG A 148 -8.42 -1.37 -4.65
N SER A 149 -8.62 -2.46 -3.93
CA SER A 149 -8.18 -2.61 -2.53
C SER A 149 -7.13 -3.72 -2.38
N ALA A 150 -6.50 -3.79 -1.21
CA ALA A 150 -5.52 -4.83 -0.88
C ALA A 150 -5.90 -5.57 0.41
N ALA A 151 -5.70 -6.88 0.43
CA ALA A 151 -5.68 -7.70 1.64
C ALA A 151 -4.30 -8.36 1.73
N THR A 152 -3.56 -8.12 2.82
CA THR A 152 -2.22 -8.69 3.05
C THR A 152 -2.19 -9.43 4.37
N ASN A 153 -1.73 -10.68 4.37
CA ASN A 153 -1.53 -11.43 5.60
C ASN A 153 -0.15 -12.09 5.63
N THR A 154 0.42 -12.19 6.83
CA THR A 154 1.69 -12.89 7.08
C THR A 154 1.57 -13.72 8.36
N GLY A 155 1.73 -15.04 8.25
CA GLY A 155 1.82 -15.96 9.39
C GLY A 155 1.55 -17.42 9.01
N TYR A 156 1.95 -18.37 9.85
CA TYR A 156 1.77 -19.81 9.60
C TYR A 156 0.29 -20.19 9.58
N GLN A 157 -0.16 -20.94 8.57
CA GLN A 157 -1.57 -21.36 8.38
C GLN A 157 -2.57 -20.19 8.31
N SER A 158 -2.23 -19.14 7.58
CA SER A 158 -3.04 -17.92 7.50
C SER A 158 -3.80 -17.78 6.17
N ALA A 159 -4.77 -16.86 6.11
CA ALA A 159 -5.54 -16.57 4.90
C ALA A 159 -5.56 -15.07 4.57
N ALA A 160 -5.49 -14.73 3.28
CA ALA A 160 -5.75 -13.39 2.76
C ALA A 160 -6.86 -13.45 1.69
N THR A 161 -7.92 -12.67 1.85
CA THR A 161 -9.09 -12.72 0.93
C THR A 161 -9.48 -11.32 0.48
N ASN A 162 -9.71 -11.15 -0.83
CA ASN A 162 -10.25 -9.90 -1.37
C ASN A 162 -11.40 -10.13 -2.37
N THR A 163 -12.56 -9.52 -2.13
CA THR A 163 -13.74 -9.72 -2.97
C THR A 163 -14.05 -8.59 -3.96
N GLY A 164 -13.26 -7.51 -3.98
CA GLY A 164 -13.49 -6.39 -4.90
C GLY A 164 -12.76 -6.53 -6.24
N ASP A 165 -13.21 -5.75 -7.23
CA ASP A 165 -12.62 -5.68 -8.56
C ASP A 165 -11.31 -4.87 -8.57
N ARG A 166 -10.37 -5.29 -9.43
CA ARG A 166 -9.03 -4.68 -9.59
C ARG A 166 -8.26 -4.64 -8.27
N SER A 167 -8.38 -5.69 -7.48
CA SER A 167 -7.85 -5.79 -6.13
C SER A 167 -6.74 -6.84 -6.02
N ALA A 168 -6.05 -6.87 -4.88
CA ALA A 168 -5.03 -7.89 -4.59
C ALA A 168 -5.29 -8.57 -3.24
N ALA A 169 -5.04 -9.88 -3.18
CA ALA A 169 -4.90 -10.62 -1.94
C ALA A 169 -3.49 -11.24 -1.93
N THR A 170 -2.69 -10.93 -0.91
CA THR A 170 -1.30 -11.41 -0.79
C THR A 170 -1.11 -12.11 0.55
N ASN A 171 -0.60 -13.34 0.50
CA ASN A 171 -0.16 -14.07 1.67
C ASN A 171 1.31 -14.48 1.51
N THR A 172 2.12 -14.27 2.55
CA THR A 172 3.55 -14.62 2.54
C THR A 172 3.93 -15.63 3.62
N GLY A 173 2.96 -16.17 4.37
CA GLY A 173 3.18 -17.16 5.42
C GLY A 173 3.18 -18.61 4.91
N ASP A 174 3.73 -19.51 5.70
CA ASP A 174 3.80 -20.94 5.36
C ASP A 174 2.45 -21.64 5.55
N CYS A 175 2.18 -22.66 4.73
CA CYS A 175 0.91 -23.40 4.65
C CYS A 175 -0.31 -22.47 4.54
N SER A 176 -0.17 -21.36 3.81
CA SER A 176 -1.14 -20.26 3.82
C SER A 176 -1.82 -20.06 2.46
N ALA A 177 -2.96 -19.37 2.47
CA ALA A 177 -3.81 -19.21 1.29
C ALA A 177 -4.09 -17.74 0.94
N ALA A 178 -4.22 -17.47 -0.36
CA ALA A 178 -4.71 -16.20 -0.89
C ALA A 178 -5.86 -16.41 -1.89
N GLU A 179 -6.97 -15.68 -1.74
CA GLU A 179 -8.12 -15.77 -2.65
C GLU A 179 -8.58 -14.38 -3.12
N VAL A 180 -8.91 -14.29 -4.41
CA VAL A 180 -9.65 -13.15 -4.96
C VAL A 180 -10.89 -13.59 -5.73
N SER A 181 -12.00 -12.88 -5.55
CA SER A 181 -13.25 -13.16 -6.29
C SER A 181 -13.71 -12.06 -7.24
N GLY A 182 -13.13 -10.86 -7.15
CA GLY A 182 -13.40 -9.78 -8.11
C GLY A 182 -12.64 -9.93 -9.43
N SER A 183 -13.14 -9.28 -10.48
CA SER A 183 -12.52 -9.29 -11.80
C SER A 183 -11.26 -8.43 -11.85
N GLN A 184 -10.30 -8.81 -12.70
CA GLN A 184 -9.01 -8.12 -12.83
C GLN A 184 -8.20 -8.09 -11.52
N SER A 185 -8.49 -9.03 -10.62
CA SER A 185 -7.83 -9.15 -9.32
C SER A 185 -6.78 -10.26 -9.32
N VAL A 186 -5.80 -10.16 -8.43
CA VAL A 186 -4.69 -11.13 -8.33
C VAL A 186 -4.60 -11.70 -6.91
N ALA A 187 -4.58 -13.03 -6.80
CA ALA A 187 -4.23 -13.74 -5.58
C ALA A 187 -2.77 -14.20 -5.62
N ALA A 188 -1.97 -13.83 -4.63
CA ALA A 188 -0.58 -14.22 -4.52
C ALA A 188 -0.32 -14.93 -3.19
N SER A 189 0.15 -16.18 -3.22
CA SER A 189 0.62 -16.89 -2.03
C SER A 189 2.07 -17.31 -2.22
N LEU A 190 2.98 -16.74 -1.40
CA LEU A 190 4.42 -16.74 -1.65
C LEU A 190 5.25 -17.46 -0.57
N GLY A 191 4.59 -17.96 0.48
CA GLY A 191 5.20 -18.77 1.53
C GLY A 191 5.33 -20.25 1.14
N ILE A 192 5.93 -21.06 2.03
CA ILE A 192 6.08 -22.50 1.82
C ILE A 192 4.69 -23.14 1.75
N GLU A 193 4.47 -24.07 0.81
CA GLU A 193 3.15 -24.71 0.58
C GLU A 193 1.99 -23.71 0.35
N GLY A 194 2.28 -22.52 -0.18
CA GLY A 194 1.28 -21.49 -0.45
C GLY A 194 0.21 -21.96 -1.46
N LYS A 195 -1.06 -21.64 -1.18
CA LYS A 195 -2.21 -21.92 -2.05
C LYS A 195 -2.82 -20.62 -2.60
N ALA A 196 -3.24 -20.63 -3.85
CA ALA A 196 -3.91 -19.47 -4.45
C ALA A 196 -5.13 -19.88 -5.28
N ARG A 197 -6.17 -19.04 -5.24
CA ARG A 197 -7.41 -19.20 -6.00
C ARG A 197 -7.89 -17.84 -6.52
N ALA A 198 -8.40 -17.85 -7.74
CA ALA A 198 -9.02 -16.67 -8.35
C ALA A 198 -10.30 -17.03 -9.10
N SER A 199 -11.26 -16.11 -9.12
CA SER A 199 -12.44 -16.20 -10.00
C SER A 199 -12.12 -15.82 -11.45
N GLU A 200 -13.09 -15.99 -12.35
CA GLU A 200 -12.94 -15.68 -13.78
C GLU A 200 -12.51 -14.22 -14.00
N GLY A 201 -11.53 -14.03 -14.90
CA GLY A 201 -10.93 -12.72 -15.15
C GLY A 201 -9.92 -12.27 -14.09
N GLY A 202 -9.63 -13.09 -13.09
CA GLY A 202 -8.53 -12.92 -12.14
C GLY A 202 -7.25 -13.65 -12.56
N ALA A 203 -6.23 -13.59 -11.70
CA ALA A 203 -4.97 -14.30 -11.87
C ALA A 203 -4.43 -14.81 -10.52
N ILE A 204 -3.55 -15.80 -10.59
CA ILE A 204 -2.83 -16.34 -9.43
C ILE A 204 -1.31 -16.17 -9.60
N VAL A 205 -0.60 -16.01 -8.48
CA VAL A 205 0.87 -16.05 -8.37
C VAL A 205 1.24 -16.99 -7.23
N LEU A 206 2.12 -17.94 -7.50
CA LEU A 206 2.54 -18.96 -6.54
C LEU A 206 4.05 -19.13 -6.56
N CYS A 207 4.60 -19.50 -5.41
CA CYS A 207 5.99 -19.90 -5.25
C CYS A 207 6.08 -21.36 -4.81
N TYR A 208 7.09 -22.08 -5.31
CA TYR A 208 7.58 -23.31 -4.72
C TYR A 208 8.90 -23.02 -4.01
N ARG A 209 8.99 -23.45 -2.75
CA ARG A 209 10.18 -23.36 -1.91
C ARG A 209 10.54 -24.76 -1.42
N ASP A 210 11.83 -25.02 -1.25
CA ASP A 210 12.30 -26.28 -0.67
C ASP A 210 12.17 -26.30 0.87
N GLU A 211 12.63 -27.38 1.51
CA GLU A 211 12.54 -27.57 2.96
C GLU A 211 13.37 -26.54 3.77
N ASP A 212 14.38 -25.94 3.15
CA ASP A 212 15.20 -24.88 3.76
C ASP A 212 14.58 -23.48 3.54
N GLY A 213 13.48 -23.40 2.79
CA GLY A 213 12.77 -22.17 2.46
C GLY A 213 13.34 -21.42 1.26
N GLU A 214 14.31 -22.00 0.54
CA GLU A 214 14.90 -21.39 -0.65
C GLU A 214 13.88 -21.32 -1.78
N LEU A 215 13.86 -20.20 -2.52
CA LEU A 215 12.93 -20.00 -3.61
C LEU A 215 13.39 -20.74 -4.86
N ILE A 216 12.68 -21.81 -5.22
CA ILE A 216 13.03 -22.65 -6.38
C ILE A 216 12.23 -22.22 -7.61
N HIS A 217 10.92 -21.98 -7.46
CA HIS A 217 10.05 -21.58 -8.57
C HIS A 217 9.11 -20.46 -8.18
N ILE A 218 8.81 -19.61 -9.17
CA ILE A 218 7.69 -18.67 -9.15
C ILE A 218 6.97 -18.78 -10.49
N ARG A 219 5.63 -18.78 -10.45
CA ARG A 219 4.78 -18.76 -11.63
C ARG A 219 3.59 -17.85 -11.41
N ALA A 220 3.11 -17.26 -12.50
CA ALA A 220 1.88 -16.51 -12.55
C ALA A 220 1.06 -17.00 -13.73
N SER A 221 -0.25 -17.08 -13.57
CA SER A 221 -1.17 -17.37 -14.67
C SER A 221 -2.52 -16.70 -14.46
N LYS A 222 -3.12 -16.24 -15.56
CA LYS A 222 -4.51 -15.80 -15.57
C LYS A 222 -5.43 -17.01 -15.53
N VAL A 223 -6.57 -16.83 -14.90
CA VAL A 223 -7.65 -17.82 -14.96
C VAL A 223 -8.12 -17.97 -16.41
N GLY A 224 -8.22 -19.22 -16.87
CA GLY A 224 -8.47 -19.58 -18.26
C GLY A 224 -7.21 -19.78 -19.12
N GLU A 225 -6.02 -19.52 -18.58
CA GLU A 225 -4.73 -19.74 -19.24
C GLU A 225 -3.89 -20.78 -18.47
N ASN A 226 -3.00 -21.50 -19.17
CA ASN A 226 -2.08 -22.49 -18.60
C ASN A 226 -2.76 -23.55 -17.71
N GLY A 227 -3.99 -23.96 -18.05
CA GLY A 227 -4.73 -24.98 -17.30
C GLY A 227 -5.38 -24.48 -16.00
N ILE A 228 -5.32 -23.18 -15.68
CA ILE A 228 -5.92 -22.63 -14.47
C ILE A 228 -7.43 -22.46 -14.65
N MET A 229 -8.21 -23.22 -13.87
CA MET A 229 -9.65 -23.13 -13.81
C MET A 229 -10.13 -22.07 -12.80
N PRO A 230 -11.26 -21.39 -13.08
CA PRO A 230 -11.84 -20.46 -12.13
C PRO A 230 -12.27 -21.18 -10.86
N ASN A 231 -12.10 -20.51 -9.71
CA ASN A 231 -12.57 -20.99 -8.40
C ASN A 231 -11.95 -22.31 -7.93
N THR A 232 -10.78 -22.68 -8.48
CA THR A 232 -10.00 -23.85 -8.07
C THR A 232 -8.75 -23.40 -7.32
N TRP A 233 -8.36 -24.15 -6.28
CA TRP A 233 -7.13 -23.91 -5.54
C TRP A 233 -5.94 -24.58 -6.24
N TYR A 234 -4.83 -23.85 -6.31
CA TYR A 234 -3.60 -24.34 -6.89
C TYR A 234 -2.41 -24.15 -5.94
N GLN A 235 -1.43 -25.04 -6.08
CA GLN A 235 -0.06 -24.93 -5.57
C GLN A 235 0.93 -25.10 -6.72
N LEU A 236 2.20 -24.75 -6.50
CA LEU A 236 3.28 -25.20 -7.38
C LEU A 236 3.89 -26.48 -6.81
N ASP A 237 4.16 -27.43 -7.70
CA ASP A 237 4.99 -28.58 -7.36
C ASP A 237 6.49 -28.26 -7.49
N LYS A 238 7.32 -29.26 -7.19
CA LYS A 238 8.78 -29.18 -7.24
C LYS A 238 9.37 -28.92 -8.62
N ASP A 239 8.59 -29.16 -9.68
CA ASP A 239 8.99 -28.94 -11.06
C ASP A 239 8.49 -27.58 -11.58
N GLY A 240 7.72 -26.86 -10.75
CA GLY A 240 7.22 -25.52 -11.01
C GLY A 240 5.94 -25.52 -11.85
N GLU A 241 5.20 -26.64 -11.84
CA GLU A 241 3.91 -26.78 -12.50
C GLU A 241 2.76 -26.50 -11.54
N PHE A 242 1.66 -25.98 -12.07
CA PHE A 242 0.45 -25.75 -11.28
C PHE A 242 -0.26 -27.07 -11.03
N VAL A 243 -0.52 -27.38 -9.76
CA VAL A 243 -1.24 -28.59 -9.35
C VAL A 243 -2.48 -28.19 -8.57
N GLU A 244 -3.62 -28.77 -8.94
CA GLU A 244 -4.88 -28.60 -8.20
C GLU A 244 -4.76 -29.19 -6.80
N CYS A 245 -5.29 -28.47 -5.81
CA CYS A 245 -5.32 -28.93 -4.43
C CYS A 245 -6.68 -28.66 -3.79
N GLU A 246 -6.96 -29.36 -2.68
CA GLU A 246 -8.12 -29.07 -1.81
C GLU A 246 -7.83 -27.94 -0.81
#